data_AF-A0A7C2WJ43-F1
#
_entry.id   AF-A0A7C2WJ43-F1
#
_cell.length_a   1.000
_cell.length_b   1.000
_cell.length_c   1.000
_cell.angle_alpha   90.00
_cell.angle_beta   90.00
_cell.angle_gamma   90.00
#
_symmetry.space_group_name_H-M   'P 1'
#
loop_
_entity.id
_entity.type
_entity.pdbx_description
1 polymer ?
#
loop_
_entity_poly.entity_id
_entity_poly.type
_entity_poly.pdbx_seq_one_letter_code
_entity_poly.pdbx_strand_id
1 'polypeptide(L)'
;MQGVRGRRAGMRILPAGWIFILIAILLIFAALNTGINLLFIVLGGVISFIMLSSVLAVWSLRGLTMRRESPHAVQRGEPFLVEVRIGNGKWITPSLSLRVESAEARGTMIGYAMQAPARRTVTLSVTQTLSRRGVHTLHPFDLATSFPFGLIEHRRRFADNTEVVVYPKVRAVRVNLLDRLPGAAASPRTADPNGDEFFALREYLPGDELRRIVWRISARLGVWMVRELTQHHSRD
;
A
#
# COMPACT_ATOMS: atom_id res chain seq x y z
N MET A 1 9.37 -10.29 -13.69
CA MET A 1 9.11 -9.47 -12.47
C MET A 1 9.30 -10.35 -11.24
N GLN A 2 10.32 -10.08 -10.41
CA GLN A 2 10.75 -10.97 -9.33
C GLN A 2 10.13 -10.56 -7.99
N GLY A 3 9.43 -11.47 -7.30
CA GLY A 3 8.90 -11.24 -5.95
C GLY A 3 10.01 -11.28 -4.90
N VAL A 4 9.80 -10.62 -3.75
CA VAL A 4 10.82 -10.55 -2.70
C VAL A 4 10.88 -11.86 -1.94
N ARG A 5 12.10 -12.36 -1.67
CA ARG A 5 12.33 -13.54 -0.84
C ARG A 5 12.46 -13.13 0.63
N GLY A 6 11.72 -13.83 1.49
CA GLY A 6 11.76 -13.58 2.92
C GLY A 6 13.01 -14.15 3.59
N ARG A 7 13.53 -13.47 4.61
CA ARG A 7 14.57 -13.97 5.53
C ARG A 7 13.91 -14.71 6.71
N ARG A 8 14.65 -15.58 7.40
CA ARG A 8 14.13 -16.23 8.63
C ARG A 8 13.95 -15.16 9.71
N ALA A 9 12.80 -15.14 10.36
CA ALA A 9 12.45 -14.10 11.35
C ALA A 9 12.39 -14.63 12.78
N GLY A 10 12.15 -15.93 12.95
CA GLY A 10 12.14 -16.57 14.27
C GLY A 10 11.27 -17.82 14.31
N MET A 11 11.20 -18.38 15.51
CA MET A 11 10.42 -19.58 15.84
C MET A 11 9.75 -19.36 17.20
N ARG A 12 8.53 -19.86 17.36
CA ARG A 12 7.77 -19.83 18.62
C ARG A 12 7.19 -21.21 18.89
N ILE A 13 7.37 -21.71 20.11
CA ILE A 13 6.75 -22.96 20.56
C ILE A 13 5.31 -22.65 20.97
N LEU A 14 4.35 -23.42 20.46
CA LEU A 14 2.95 -23.28 20.81
C LEU A 14 2.65 -24.06 22.10
N PRO A 15 1.50 -23.81 22.77
CA PRO A 15 1.12 -24.55 23.98
C PRO A 15 1.16 -26.08 23.80
N ALA A 16 0.70 -26.59 22.64
CA ALA A 16 0.79 -28.00 22.32
C ALA A 16 2.24 -28.52 22.25
N GLY A 17 3.17 -27.72 21.71
CA GLY A 17 4.59 -28.07 21.68
C GLY A 17 5.18 -28.22 23.08
N TRP A 18 4.79 -27.35 24.02
CA TRP A 18 5.21 -27.46 25.42
C TRP A 18 4.70 -28.74 26.10
N ILE A 19 3.48 -29.19 25.79
CA ILE A 19 2.94 -30.45 26.30
C ILE A 19 3.80 -31.63 25.83
N PHE A 20 4.15 -31.69 24.54
CA PHE A 20 5.00 -32.75 24.02
C PHE A 20 6.42 -32.72 24.60
N ILE A 21 6.98 -31.53 24.84
CA ILE A 21 8.28 -31.37 25.51
C ILE A 21 8.19 -31.90 26.95
N LEU A 22 7.13 -31.57 27.69
CA LEU A 22 6.92 -32.07 29.06
C LEU A 22 6.78 -33.59 29.08
N ILE A 23 6.01 -34.17 28.15
CA ILE A 23 5.88 -35.62 27.99
C ILE A 23 7.25 -36.25 27.70
N ALA A 24 8.05 -35.66 26.80
CA ALA A 24 9.39 -36.15 26.51
C ALA A 24 10.29 -36.14 27.77
N ILE A 25 10.25 -35.06 28.56
CA ILE A 25 10.98 -34.96 29.83
C ILE A 25 10.54 -36.04 30.82
N LEU A 26 9.24 -36.25 30.97
CA LEU A 26 8.71 -37.28 31.86
C LEU A 26 9.11 -38.69 31.41
N LEU A 27 9.08 -38.94 30.10
CA LEU A 27 9.53 -40.21 29.50
C LEU A 27 11.02 -40.43 29.71
N ILE A 28 11.86 -39.39 29.60
CA ILE A 28 13.29 -39.48 29.91
C ILE A 28 13.48 -39.93 31.36
N PHE A 29 12.81 -39.28 32.30
CA PHE A 29 12.93 -39.64 33.73
C PHE A 29 12.46 -41.07 33.99
N ALA A 30 11.32 -41.48 33.43
CA ALA A 30 10.80 -42.84 33.55
C ALA A 30 11.72 -43.88 32.89
N ALA A 31 12.26 -43.60 31.70
CA ALA A 31 13.15 -44.51 30.99
C ALA A 31 14.45 -44.75 31.75
N LEU A 32 15.02 -43.69 32.33
CA LEU A 32 16.24 -43.77 33.14
C LEU A 32 16.03 -44.50 34.46
N ASN A 33 14.86 -44.34 35.09
CA ASN A 33 14.56 -44.99 36.36
C ASN A 33 14.21 -46.48 36.20
N THR A 34 13.39 -46.82 35.20
CA THR A 34 12.88 -48.20 35.04
C THR A 34 13.77 -49.06 34.13
N GLY A 35 14.61 -48.46 33.28
CA GLY A 35 15.47 -49.19 32.33
C GLY A 35 14.71 -49.93 31.22
N ILE A 36 13.42 -49.68 31.05
CA ILE A 36 12.57 -50.36 30.07
C ILE A 36 12.89 -49.84 28.66
N ASN A 37 13.31 -50.75 27.77
CA ASN A 37 13.67 -50.41 26.39
C ASN A 37 12.50 -49.76 25.59
N LEU A 38 11.26 -50.15 25.88
CA LEU A 38 10.07 -49.57 25.24
C LEU A 38 9.97 -48.05 25.45
N LEU A 39 10.35 -47.53 26.62
CA LEU A 39 10.26 -46.10 26.92
C LEU A 39 11.24 -45.29 26.06
N PHE A 40 12.41 -45.85 25.73
CA PHE A 40 13.36 -45.23 24.82
C PHE A 40 12.83 -45.16 23.38
N ILE A 41 12.12 -46.20 22.93
CA ILE A 41 11.47 -46.21 21.61
C ILE A 41 10.38 -45.14 21.54
N VAL A 42 9.50 -45.07 22.54
CA VAL A 42 8.43 -44.06 22.61
C VAL A 42 9.01 -42.65 22.68
N LEU A 43 10.05 -42.43 23.50
CA LEU A 43 10.77 -41.16 23.58
C LEU A 43 11.35 -40.76 22.22
N GLY A 44 12.02 -41.69 21.53
CA GLY A 44 12.54 -41.47 20.18
C GLY A 44 11.44 -41.09 19.19
N GLY A 45 10.26 -41.72 19.27
CA GLY A 45 9.08 -41.39 18.49
C GLY A 45 8.57 -39.97 18.75
N VAL A 46 8.48 -39.56 20.02
CA VAL A 46 8.05 -38.21 20.42
C VAL A 46 9.02 -37.15 19.90
N ILE A 47 10.33 -37.34 20.07
CA ILE A 47 11.36 -36.42 19.58
C ILE A 47 11.31 -36.33 18.05
N SER A 48 11.19 -37.48 17.38
CA SER A 48 11.07 -37.55 15.91
C SER A 48 9.83 -36.81 15.41
N PHE A 49 8.71 -36.93 16.12
CA PHE A 49 7.46 -36.24 15.78
C PHE A 49 7.59 -34.71 15.92
N ILE A 50 8.22 -34.22 17.00
CA ILE A 50 8.50 -32.79 17.19
C ILE A 50 9.44 -32.27 16.08
N MET A 51 10.50 -33.02 15.76
CA MET A 51 11.43 -32.66 14.70
C MET A 51 10.76 -32.63 13.33
N LEU A 52 9.97 -33.65 13.00
CA LEU A 52 9.22 -33.74 11.74
C LEU A 52 8.28 -32.54 11.58
N SER A 53 7.55 -32.19 12.65
CA SER A 53 6.68 -31.01 12.69
C SER A 53 7.44 -29.72 12.33
N SER A 54 8.61 -29.51 12.94
CA SER A 54 9.47 -28.35 12.69
C SER A 54 9.99 -28.32 11.25
N VAL A 55 10.46 -29.45 10.74
CA VAL A 55 11.00 -29.57 9.37
C VAL A 55 9.92 -29.26 8.33
N LEU A 56 8.72 -29.82 8.50
CA LEU A 56 7.59 -29.58 7.61
C LEU A 56 7.14 -28.11 7.62
N ALA A 57 7.08 -27.48 8.79
CA ALA A 57 6.76 -26.05 8.90
C ALA A 57 7.80 -25.17 8.18
N VAL A 58 9.09 -25.46 8.35
CA VAL A 58 10.18 -24.75 7.66
C VAL A 58 10.09 -24.95 6.14
N TRP A 59 9.80 -26.16 5.67
CA TRP A 59 9.63 -26.47 4.25
C TRP A 59 8.38 -25.78 3.66
N SER A 60 7.30 -25.65 4.43
CA SER A 60 6.11 -24.91 4.03
C SER A 60 6.45 -23.44 3.72
N LEU A 61 7.31 -22.79 4.50
CA LEU A 61 7.70 -21.38 4.27
C LEU A 61 8.85 -21.18 3.27
N ARG A 62 9.58 -22.22 2.88
CA ARG A 62 10.66 -22.11 1.90
C ARG A 62 10.10 -21.88 0.50
N GLY A 63 10.85 -21.13 -0.32
CA GLY A 63 10.51 -20.91 -1.74
C GLY A 63 9.29 -20.01 -1.98
N LEU A 64 8.77 -19.36 -0.94
CA LEU A 64 7.70 -18.37 -1.06
C LEU A 64 8.27 -17.01 -1.47
N THR A 65 7.58 -16.38 -2.39
CA THR A 65 7.82 -15.00 -2.82
C THR A 65 6.59 -14.18 -2.48
N MET A 66 6.79 -12.98 -1.97
CA MET A 66 5.70 -12.10 -1.61
C MET A 66 5.83 -10.81 -2.39
N ARG A 67 4.70 -10.26 -2.82
CA ARG A 67 4.62 -8.95 -3.45
C ARG A 67 3.38 -8.23 -2.92
N ARG A 68 3.55 -6.98 -2.54
CA ARG A 68 2.45 -6.10 -2.18
C ARG A 68 2.18 -5.17 -3.35
N GLU A 69 0.92 -5.00 -3.68
CA GLU A 69 0.44 -4.01 -4.64
C GLU A 69 -0.49 -3.07 -3.86
N SER A 70 -0.10 -1.81 -3.81
CA SER A 70 -0.87 -0.73 -3.18
C SER A 70 -1.14 0.37 -4.20
N PRO A 71 -2.28 1.07 -4.09
CA PRO A 71 -2.52 2.28 -4.87
C PRO A 71 -1.42 3.32 -4.61
N HIS A 72 -0.95 3.99 -5.67
CA HIS A 72 0.13 4.99 -5.56
C HIS A 72 -0.26 6.26 -4.79
N ALA A 73 -1.55 6.59 -4.76
CA ALA A 73 -2.08 7.79 -4.13
C ALA A 73 -3.31 7.46 -3.29
N VAL A 74 -3.28 7.84 -2.00
CA VAL A 74 -4.40 7.64 -1.07
C VAL A 74 -4.68 8.94 -0.33
N GLN A 75 -5.94 9.23 0.02
CA GLN A 75 -6.26 10.39 0.84
C GLN A 75 -6.14 10.07 2.33
N ARG A 76 -5.77 11.09 3.11
CA ARG A 76 -5.68 10.98 4.57
C ARG A 76 -6.99 10.48 5.18
N GLY A 77 -6.90 9.39 5.94
CA GLY A 77 -8.01 8.83 6.71
C GLY A 77 -9.02 8.02 5.88
N GLU A 78 -8.78 7.82 4.59
CA GLU A 78 -9.59 6.90 3.79
C GLU A 78 -9.00 5.49 3.82
N PRO A 79 -9.82 4.46 4.07
CA PRO A 79 -9.39 3.08 3.97
C PRO A 79 -9.06 2.74 2.51
N PHE A 80 -7.90 2.17 2.26
CA PHE A 80 -7.49 1.70 0.94
C PHE A 80 -7.19 0.20 0.96
N LEU A 81 -7.47 -0.44 -0.17
CA LEU A 81 -7.20 -1.85 -0.35
C LEU A 81 -5.72 -2.06 -0.72
N VAL A 82 -5.12 -3.02 -0.06
CA VAL A 82 -3.78 -3.50 -0.30
C VAL A 82 -3.90 -4.94 -0.76
N GLU A 83 -3.41 -5.23 -1.96
CA GLU A 83 -3.30 -6.60 -2.43
C GLU A 83 -1.95 -7.20 -2.04
N VAL A 84 -1.98 -8.33 -1.38
CA VAL A 84 -0.81 -9.11 -1.00
C VAL A 84 -0.82 -10.39 -1.80
N ARG A 85 0.11 -10.49 -2.75
CA ARG A 85 0.31 -11.67 -3.61
C ARG A 85 1.39 -12.55 -3.03
N ILE A 86 1.02 -13.77 -2.66
CA ILE A 86 1.90 -14.82 -2.15
C ILE A 86 2.09 -15.85 -3.26
N GLY A 87 3.25 -15.83 -3.90
CA GLY A 87 3.66 -16.81 -4.91
C GLY A 87 4.39 -17.98 -4.27
N ASN A 88 3.98 -19.20 -4.62
CA ASN A 88 4.69 -20.41 -4.23
C ASN A 88 5.54 -20.92 -5.39
N GLY A 89 6.86 -20.71 -5.33
CA GLY A 89 7.81 -21.15 -6.36
C GLY A 89 8.17 -22.64 -6.28
N LYS A 90 7.61 -23.41 -5.33
CA LYS A 90 7.91 -24.83 -5.19
C LYS A 90 7.23 -25.63 -6.30
N TRP A 91 7.89 -26.69 -6.74
CA TRP A 91 7.41 -27.52 -7.85
C TRP A 91 6.22 -28.41 -7.46
N ILE A 92 6.26 -29.01 -6.26
CA ILE A 92 5.32 -30.07 -5.88
C ILE A 92 4.51 -29.71 -4.64
N THR A 93 5.14 -29.15 -3.61
CA THR A 93 4.49 -28.99 -2.30
C THR A 93 3.69 -27.69 -2.20
N PRO A 94 2.41 -27.74 -1.80
CA PRO A 94 1.68 -26.55 -1.39
C PRO A 94 2.25 -25.98 -0.08
N SER A 95 2.00 -24.71 0.17
CA SER A 95 2.22 -24.09 1.47
C SER A 95 0.88 -23.92 2.15
N LEU A 96 0.73 -24.48 3.35
CA LEU A 96 -0.56 -24.57 4.04
C LEU A 96 -0.56 -23.71 5.30
N SER A 97 -1.74 -23.19 5.66
CA SER A 97 -1.98 -22.33 6.83
C SER A 97 -0.94 -21.21 6.97
N LEU A 98 -1.00 -20.27 6.03
CA LEU A 98 -0.12 -19.10 6.00
C LEU A 98 -0.82 -17.93 6.68
N ARG A 99 -0.24 -17.44 7.77
CA ARG A 99 -0.69 -16.21 8.44
C ARG A 99 0.21 -15.06 8.00
N VAL A 100 -0.40 -13.98 7.51
CA VAL A 100 0.29 -12.72 7.26
C VAL A 100 0.10 -11.84 8.48
N GLU A 101 1.21 -11.47 9.11
CA GLU A 101 1.25 -10.63 10.30
C GLU A 101 2.03 -9.33 10.04
N SER A 102 1.68 -8.28 10.77
CA SER A 102 2.45 -7.02 10.76
C SER A 102 3.79 -7.22 11.45
N ALA A 103 4.89 -6.71 10.87
CA ALA A 103 6.16 -6.68 11.58
C ALA A 103 6.20 -5.60 12.68
N GLU A 104 5.38 -4.54 12.56
CA GLU A 104 5.31 -3.41 13.49
C GLU A 104 4.54 -3.79 14.77
N ALA A 105 3.36 -4.39 14.60
CA ALA A 105 2.51 -4.89 15.68
C ALA A 105 2.49 -6.42 15.66
N ARG A 106 3.43 -7.04 16.38
CA ARG A 106 3.54 -8.51 16.47
C ARG A 106 2.23 -9.12 16.95
N GLY A 107 1.74 -10.15 16.26
CA GLY A 107 0.48 -10.82 16.57
C GLY A 107 -0.76 -10.18 15.95
N THR A 108 -0.64 -9.00 15.33
CA THR A 108 -1.72 -8.43 14.51
C THR A 108 -1.79 -9.20 13.20
N MET A 109 -2.77 -10.10 13.11
CA MET A 109 -3.08 -10.81 11.87
C MET A 109 -3.67 -9.83 10.86
N ILE A 110 -3.02 -9.74 9.72
CA ILE A 110 -3.41 -8.90 8.59
C ILE A 110 -4.24 -9.71 7.59
N GLY A 111 -3.87 -10.99 7.40
CA GLY A 111 -4.57 -11.88 6.49
C GLY A 111 -4.23 -13.34 6.74
N TYR A 112 -5.08 -14.22 6.22
CA TYR A 112 -4.91 -15.65 6.32
C TYR A 112 -5.12 -16.31 4.96
N ALA A 113 -4.13 -17.06 4.51
CA ALA A 113 -4.24 -17.93 3.34
C ALA A 113 -4.24 -19.39 3.80
N MET A 114 -5.35 -20.09 3.56
CA MET A 114 -5.46 -21.51 3.92
C MET A 114 -4.46 -22.36 3.14
N GLN A 115 -4.26 -22.07 1.86
CA GLN A 115 -3.32 -22.77 1.01
C GLN A 115 -2.76 -21.85 -0.07
N ALA A 116 -1.48 -22.02 -0.39
CA ALA A 116 -0.82 -21.53 -1.59
C ALA A 116 -0.33 -22.73 -2.42
N PRO A 117 -1.07 -23.12 -3.47
CA PRO A 117 -0.71 -24.29 -4.30
C PRO A 117 0.66 -24.14 -4.95
N ALA A 118 1.30 -25.27 -5.26
CA ALA A 118 2.59 -25.27 -5.97
C ALA A 118 2.49 -24.51 -7.30
N ARG A 119 3.49 -23.70 -7.62
CA ARG A 119 3.57 -22.84 -8.83
C ARG A 119 2.40 -21.87 -9.03
N ARG A 120 1.57 -21.61 -8.00
CA ARG A 120 0.48 -20.64 -8.07
C ARG A 120 0.71 -19.49 -7.11
N THR A 121 -0.03 -18.42 -7.37
CA THR A 121 -0.06 -17.20 -6.55
C THR A 121 -1.43 -17.08 -5.90
N VAL A 122 -1.45 -16.71 -4.63
CA VAL A 122 -2.65 -16.40 -3.87
C VAL A 122 -2.67 -14.91 -3.58
N THR A 123 -3.79 -14.26 -3.85
CA THR A 123 -3.97 -12.84 -3.55
C THR A 123 -4.82 -12.71 -2.29
N LEU A 124 -4.36 -11.91 -1.33
CA LEU A 124 -5.07 -11.53 -0.14
C LEU A 124 -5.32 -10.02 -0.19
N SER A 125 -6.56 -9.61 0.03
CA SER A 125 -6.93 -8.19 0.04
C SER A 125 -7.09 -7.71 1.47
N VAL A 126 -6.34 -6.67 1.82
CA VAL A 126 -6.24 -6.15 3.19
C VAL A 126 -6.56 -4.67 3.16
N THR A 127 -7.46 -4.23 4.04
CA THR A 127 -7.76 -2.80 4.17
C THR A 127 -6.80 -2.15 5.16
N GLN A 128 -6.17 -1.04 4.78
CA GLN A 128 -5.34 -0.22 5.68
C GLN A 128 -5.78 1.24 5.62
N THR A 129 -5.51 1.98 6.70
CA THR A 129 -5.85 3.41 6.80
C THR A 129 -4.64 4.17 7.29
N LEU A 130 -4.24 5.22 6.56
CA LEU A 130 -3.11 6.08 6.92
C LEU A 130 -3.60 7.44 7.42
N SER A 131 -3.21 7.80 8.64
CA SER A 131 -3.72 8.97 9.36
C SER A 131 -2.89 10.25 9.15
N ARG A 132 -1.66 10.14 8.65
CA ARG A 132 -0.75 11.29 8.43
C ARG A 132 -0.49 11.50 6.94
N ARG A 133 -0.43 12.76 6.50
CA ARG A 133 0.01 13.15 5.15
C ARG A 133 1.50 12.89 4.99
N GLY A 134 1.94 12.54 3.77
CA GLY A 134 3.36 12.38 3.43
C GLY A 134 3.62 11.12 2.63
N VAL A 135 4.89 10.86 2.34
CA VAL A 135 5.34 9.58 1.77
C VAL A 135 5.47 8.59 2.92
N HIS A 136 4.72 7.50 2.86
CA HIS A 136 4.79 6.42 3.83
C HIS A 136 5.41 5.19 3.18
N THR A 137 6.52 4.73 3.75
CA THR A 137 7.07 3.40 3.43
C THR A 137 6.25 2.36 4.16
N LEU A 138 5.70 1.42 3.41
CA LEU A 138 4.96 0.31 3.97
C LEU A 138 5.89 -0.59 4.78
N HIS A 139 5.51 -0.91 6.02
CA HIS A 139 6.34 -1.73 6.89
C HIS A 139 6.48 -3.18 6.36
N PRO A 140 7.58 -3.87 6.74
CA PRO A 140 7.78 -5.28 6.44
C PRO A 140 6.63 -6.16 6.96
N PHE A 141 6.49 -7.34 6.34
CA PHE A 141 5.51 -8.35 6.76
C PHE A 141 6.19 -9.61 7.24
N ASP A 142 5.58 -10.26 8.23
CA ASP A 142 5.98 -11.57 8.69
C ASP A 142 4.95 -12.61 8.21
N LEU A 143 5.44 -13.66 7.55
CA LEU A 143 4.66 -14.83 7.18
C LEU A 143 4.92 -15.94 8.18
N ALA A 144 3.88 -16.38 8.88
CA ALA A 144 3.94 -17.42 9.90
C ALA A 144 3.21 -18.69 9.47
N THR A 145 3.72 -19.85 9.86
CA THR A 145 2.98 -21.12 9.76
C THR A 145 3.29 -22.01 10.95
N SER A 146 2.27 -22.73 11.41
CA SER A 146 2.38 -23.79 12.40
C SER A 146 1.92 -25.14 11.84
N PHE A 147 1.76 -25.24 10.51
CA PHE A 147 1.35 -26.47 9.84
C PHE A 147 2.50 -27.51 9.86
N PRO A 148 2.19 -28.82 10.01
CA PRO A 148 0.86 -29.42 10.15
C PRO A 148 0.34 -29.56 11.58
N PHE A 149 1.22 -29.81 12.56
CA PHE A 149 0.79 -30.30 13.88
C PHE A 149 0.60 -29.21 14.93
N GLY A 150 0.88 -27.94 14.61
CA GLY A 150 0.69 -26.85 15.57
C GLY A 150 1.62 -26.86 16.78
N LEU A 151 2.72 -27.62 16.73
CA LEU A 151 3.68 -27.71 17.85
C LEU A 151 4.62 -26.50 17.90
N ILE A 152 5.11 -26.11 16.73
CA ILE A 152 6.11 -25.07 16.54
C ILE A 152 5.68 -24.18 15.38
N GLU A 153 5.64 -22.88 15.63
CA GLU A 153 5.37 -21.87 14.61
C GLU A 153 6.70 -21.30 14.11
N HIS A 154 6.87 -21.32 12.79
CA HIS A 154 8.00 -20.72 12.11
C HIS A 154 7.58 -19.43 11.42
N ARG A 155 8.50 -18.47 11.32
CA ARG A 155 8.25 -17.16 10.70
C ARG A 155 9.32 -16.79 9.70
N ARG A 156 8.89 -16.17 8.60
CA ARG A 156 9.77 -15.49 7.63
C ARG A 156 9.36 -14.04 7.44
N ARG A 157 10.34 -13.15 7.47
CA ARG A 157 10.17 -11.71 7.26
C ARG A 157 10.44 -11.37 5.81
N PHE A 158 9.49 -10.70 5.20
CA PHE A 158 9.60 -10.15 3.86
C PHE A 158 9.79 -8.65 3.98
N ALA A 159 10.95 -8.17 3.50
CA ALA A 159 11.17 -6.74 3.39
C ALA A 159 10.25 -6.19 2.31
N ASP A 160 9.57 -5.10 2.63
CA ASP A 160 8.75 -4.35 1.71
C ASP A 160 9.23 -2.91 1.78
N ASN A 161 9.56 -2.35 0.61
CA ASN A 161 10.00 -0.96 0.46
C ASN A 161 9.01 -0.18 -0.40
N THR A 162 7.75 -0.64 -0.47
CA THR A 162 6.73 0.03 -1.27
C THR A 162 6.37 1.37 -0.62
N GLU A 163 6.48 2.45 -1.38
CA GLU A 163 6.11 3.80 -0.95
C GLU A 163 4.68 4.13 -1.37
N VAL A 164 3.91 4.72 -0.46
CA VAL A 164 2.54 5.20 -0.69
C VAL A 164 2.49 6.69 -0.38
N VAL A 165 2.03 7.49 -1.35
CA VAL A 165 1.87 8.94 -1.16
C VAL A 165 0.48 9.23 -0.62
N VAL A 166 0.42 9.78 0.59
CA VAL A 166 -0.83 10.17 1.25
C VAL A 166 -1.10 11.65 1.03
N TYR A 167 -2.10 11.95 0.21
CA TYR A 167 -2.59 13.29 -0.07
C TYR A 167 -3.49 13.82 1.05
N PRO A 168 -3.59 15.16 1.21
CA PRO A 168 -4.60 15.74 2.08
C PRO A 168 -6.00 15.36 1.61
N LYS A 169 -6.94 15.27 2.55
CA LYS A 169 -8.35 14.97 2.24
C LYS A 169 -8.93 16.09 1.39
N VAL A 170 -9.39 15.75 0.19
CA VAL A 170 -10.03 16.71 -0.72
C VAL A 170 -11.47 16.90 -0.24
N ARG A 171 -11.85 18.12 0.11
CA ARG A 171 -13.25 18.47 0.42
C ARG A 171 -13.84 19.15 -0.80
N ALA A 172 -15.00 18.69 -1.25
CA ALA A 172 -15.75 19.38 -2.28
C ALA A 172 -16.12 20.79 -1.78
N VAL A 173 -15.60 21.80 -2.45
CA VAL A 173 -15.99 23.20 -2.20
C VAL A 173 -17.27 23.46 -2.98
N ARG A 174 -18.31 23.93 -2.29
CA ARG A 174 -19.53 24.40 -2.97
C ARG A 174 -19.19 25.68 -3.73
N VAL A 175 -19.43 25.67 -5.03
CA VAL A 175 -19.03 26.75 -5.96
C VAL A 175 -19.64 28.11 -5.57
N ASN A 176 -20.81 28.13 -4.93
CA ASN A 176 -21.46 29.34 -4.40
C ASN A 176 -20.64 30.13 -3.36
N LEU A 177 -19.56 29.55 -2.83
CA LEU A 177 -18.64 30.24 -1.91
C LEU A 177 -17.53 31.00 -2.65
N LEU A 178 -17.21 30.61 -3.90
CA LEU A 178 -16.28 31.34 -4.76
C LEU A 178 -16.89 32.69 -5.19
N ASP A 179 -18.18 32.74 -5.50
CA ASP A 179 -18.90 33.98 -5.82
C ASP A 179 -18.96 34.98 -4.65
N ARG A 180 -18.68 34.50 -3.42
CA ARG A 180 -18.67 35.32 -2.19
C ARG A 180 -17.26 35.65 -1.70
N LEU A 181 -16.21 35.22 -2.39
CA LEU A 181 -14.84 35.64 -2.07
C LEU A 181 -14.62 37.07 -2.57
N PRO A 182 -14.21 38.01 -1.70
CA PRO A 182 -13.81 39.34 -2.12
C PRO A 182 -12.59 39.18 -3.05
N GLY A 183 -12.81 39.31 -4.36
CA GLY A 183 -11.77 39.15 -5.38
C GLY A 183 -12.06 38.10 -6.47
N ALA A 184 -13.11 37.28 -6.38
CA ALA A 184 -13.49 36.40 -7.49
C ALA A 184 -14.00 37.18 -8.73
N ALA A 185 -14.49 38.41 -8.52
CA ALA A 185 -14.77 39.38 -9.57
C ALA A 185 -13.54 40.23 -9.97
N ALA A 186 -12.41 40.09 -9.27
CA ALA A 186 -11.17 40.83 -9.51
C ALA A 186 -10.19 39.99 -10.32
N SER A 187 -10.61 39.57 -11.52
CA SER A 187 -9.65 39.65 -12.61
C SER A 187 -9.20 41.11 -12.67
N PRO A 188 -7.90 41.44 -12.75
CA PRO A 188 -7.46 42.82 -12.85
C PRO A 188 -7.94 43.36 -14.21
N ARG A 189 -9.19 43.82 -14.24
CA ARG A 189 -9.62 44.87 -15.13
C ARG A 189 -8.75 46.04 -14.73
N THR A 190 -7.64 46.22 -15.44
CA THR A 190 -7.01 47.53 -15.57
C THR A 190 -8.11 48.45 -16.08
N ALA A 191 -8.84 49.07 -15.15
CA ALA A 191 -9.61 50.25 -15.41
C ALA A 191 -8.60 51.28 -15.89
N ASP A 192 -8.62 51.53 -17.20
CA ASP A 192 -7.97 52.68 -17.80
C ASP A 192 -8.59 53.92 -17.13
N PRO A 193 -7.82 54.92 -16.67
CA PRO A 193 -8.35 56.13 -16.04
C PRO A 193 -9.32 56.96 -16.89
N ASN A 194 -9.57 56.54 -18.13
CA ASN A 194 -10.33 57.29 -19.14
C ASN A 194 -11.73 56.73 -19.47
N GLY A 195 -12.27 55.79 -18.68
CA GLY A 195 -13.72 55.53 -18.67
C GLY A 195 -14.32 54.78 -19.87
N ASP A 196 -13.51 54.23 -20.78
CA ASP A 196 -14.05 53.41 -21.87
C ASP A 196 -13.97 51.91 -21.52
N GLU A 197 -15.13 51.26 -21.44
CA GLU A 197 -15.23 49.81 -21.23
C GLU A 197 -14.69 49.05 -22.45
N PHE A 198 -13.60 48.30 -22.22
CA PHE A 198 -13.01 47.36 -23.18
C PHE A 198 -14.04 46.34 -23.65
N PHE A 199 -14.30 46.27 -24.96
CA PHE A 199 -15.28 45.34 -25.52
C PHE A 199 -14.64 44.13 -26.20
N ALA A 200 -13.67 44.35 -27.11
CA ALA A 200 -13.07 43.26 -27.89
C ALA A 200 -11.69 43.62 -28.44
N LEU A 201 -10.97 42.60 -28.92
CA LEU A 201 -9.75 42.73 -29.70
C LEU A 201 -10.06 42.31 -31.14
N ARG A 202 -9.80 43.20 -32.12
CA ARG A 202 -9.96 42.90 -33.55
C ARG A 202 -8.67 43.14 -34.32
N GLU A 203 -8.57 42.55 -35.51
CA GLU A 203 -7.47 42.84 -36.43
C GLU A 203 -7.57 44.28 -36.94
N TYR A 204 -6.42 44.90 -37.18
CA TYR A 204 -6.28 46.27 -37.67
C TYR A 204 -6.90 46.40 -39.07
N LEU A 205 -7.80 47.35 -39.24
CA LEU A 205 -8.24 47.80 -40.55
C LEU A 205 -7.61 49.17 -40.91
N PRO A 206 -7.32 49.42 -42.20
CA PRO A 206 -6.89 50.74 -42.66
C PRO A 206 -7.90 51.82 -42.27
N GLY A 207 -7.49 52.72 -41.38
CA GLY A 207 -8.37 53.73 -40.77
C GLY A 207 -8.39 53.69 -39.24
N ASP A 208 -7.91 52.61 -38.63
CA ASP A 208 -7.82 52.49 -37.19
C ASP A 208 -6.65 53.31 -36.61
N GLU A 209 -6.86 53.88 -35.42
CA GLU A 209 -5.83 54.63 -34.70
C GLU A 209 -4.68 53.72 -34.25
N LEU A 210 -3.46 53.99 -34.72
CA LEU A 210 -2.24 53.23 -34.38
C LEU A 210 -1.95 53.17 -32.86
N ARG A 211 -2.38 54.20 -32.11
CA ARG A 211 -2.20 54.26 -30.64
C ARG A 211 -3.01 53.19 -29.90
N ARG A 212 -4.03 52.62 -30.55
CA ARG A 212 -4.89 51.56 -30.00
C ARG A 212 -4.36 50.15 -30.28
N ILE A 213 -3.22 50.04 -30.98
CA ILE A 213 -2.58 48.74 -31.26
C ILE A 213 -2.01 48.15 -29.96
N VAL A 214 -2.37 46.90 -29.68
CA VAL A 214 -1.84 46.16 -28.53
C VAL A 214 -0.56 45.44 -28.95
N TRP A 215 0.56 46.16 -28.97
CA TRP A 215 1.86 45.65 -29.43
C TRP A 215 2.24 44.28 -28.86
N ARG A 216 1.94 44.03 -27.58
CA ARG A 216 2.23 42.76 -26.92
C ARG A 216 1.49 41.56 -27.55
N ILE A 217 0.25 41.77 -27.99
CA ILE A 217 -0.57 40.72 -28.61
C ILE A 217 -0.23 40.63 -30.10
N SER A 218 -0.06 41.79 -30.76
CA SER A 218 0.33 41.86 -32.17
C SER A 218 1.67 41.16 -32.44
N ALA A 219 2.66 41.36 -31.58
CA ALA A 219 3.97 40.73 -31.69
C ALA A 219 3.90 39.20 -31.54
N ARG A 220 2.93 38.68 -30.78
CA ARG A 220 2.76 37.24 -30.56
C ARG A 220 2.00 36.55 -31.69
N LEU A 221 1.04 37.24 -32.30
CA LEU A 221 0.20 36.69 -33.37
C LEU A 221 0.72 36.98 -34.78
N GLY A 222 1.66 37.93 -34.92
CA GLY A 222 2.19 38.35 -36.23
C GLY A 222 1.23 39.23 -37.04
N VAL A 223 0.06 39.56 -36.48
CA VAL A 223 -0.96 40.43 -37.07
C VAL A 223 -1.24 41.61 -36.14
N TRP A 224 -1.55 42.79 -36.68
CA TRP A 224 -1.81 43.98 -35.85
C TRP A 224 -3.19 43.88 -35.20
N MET A 225 -3.24 43.84 -33.87
CA MET A 225 -4.47 43.78 -33.10
C MET A 225 -4.78 45.13 -32.44
N VAL A 226 -6.03 45.58 -32.56
CA VAL A 226 -6.53 46.87 -32.07
C VAL A 226 -7.61 46.65 -31.00
N ARG A 227 -7.64 47.54 -30.00
CA ARG A 227 -8.70 47.56 -28.97
C ARG A 227 -9.97 48.21 -29.51
N GLU A 228 -11.08 47.50 -29.41
CA GLU A 228 -12.41 48.03 -29.72
C GLU A 228 -13.07 48.58 -28.45
N LEU A 229 -13.48 49.84 -28.51
CA LEU A 229 -14.19 50.55 -27.44
C LEU A 229 -15.67 50.56 -27.79
N THR A 230 -16.55 50.24 -26.84
CA THR A 230 -18.00 50.32 -27.05
C THR A 230 -18.38 51.79 -27.19
N GLN A 231 -18.85 52.23 -28.37
CA GLN A 231 -19.49 53.55 -28.48
C GLN A 231 -20.82 53.52 -27.73
N HIS A 232 -20.93 54.27 -26.64
CA HIS A 232 -22.21 54.54 -25.99
C HIS A 232 -23.04 55.43 -26.93
N HIS A 233 -23.99 54.83 -27.65
CA HIS A 233 -24.96 55.54 -28.47
C HIS A 233 -25.95 56.26 -27.55
N SER A 234 -25.71 57.55 -27.29
CA SER A 234 -26.69 58.45 -26.67
C SER A 234 -27.88 58.61 -27.61
N ARG A 235 -29.01 57.99 -27.26
CA ARG A 235 -30.33 58.31 -27.82
C ARG A 235 -30.98 59.36 -26.92
N ASP A 236 -31.18 60.54 -27.49
CA ASP A 236 -32.29 61.43 -27.14
C ASP A 236 -33.64 60.78 -27.48
#